data_AF-A0A5N5USN9-F1
#
_entry.id   AF-A0A5N5USN9-F1
#
_cell.length_a   1.000
_cell.length_b   1.000
_cell.length_c   1.000
_cell.angle_alpha   90.00
_cell.angle_beta   90.00
_cell.angle_gamma   90.00
#
_symmetry.space_group_name_H-M   'P 1'
#
loop_
_entity.id
_entity.type
_entity.pdbx_description
1 polymer ?
#
loop_
_entity_poly.entity_id
_entity_poly.type
_entity_poly.pdbx_seq_one_letter_code
_entity_poly.pdbx_strand_id
1 'polypeptide(L)'
;MLEEGYAAATSRRIAGRAGVRPALVHYYFPTMDDLYLAVLREGAEANLARQREALATGRPLHALWRLNSTHGARLFMEFIALANHRKAIRSEIADYAERFAAAEEAAVAATMAAHDINTEEYPPVVMSMIVSSLARILLLERGLGITRGHDEVEAFIQRYLARFEPAWPTPE
;
A
#
# COMPACT_ATOMS: atom_id res chain seq x y z
N MET A 1 -17.00 -5.49 -1.51
CA MET A 1 -16.00 -4.64 -0.82
C MET A 1 -15.90 -3.29 -1.51
N LEU A 2 -15.29 -3.16 -2.69
CA LEU A 2 -15.17 -1.84 -3.33
C LEU A 2 -16.51 -1.22 -3.77
N GLU A 3 -17.50 -2.04 -4.14
CA GLU A 3 -18.80 -1.55 -4.64
C GLU A 3 -19.83 -1.32 -3.52
N GLU A 4 -19.86 -2.20 -2.52
CA GLU A 4 -20.94 -2.22 -1.50
C GLU A 4 -20.39 -2.30 -0.06
N GLY A 5 -19.09 -2.09 0.13
CA GLY A 5 -18.42 -2.28 1.42
C GLY A 5 -18.20 -3.75 1.79
N TYR A 6 -17.53 -3.99 2.92
CA TYR A 6 -17.29 -5.32 3.45
C TYR A 6 -18.54 -5.96 4.07
N ALA A 7 -19.41 -5.16 4.69
CA ALA A 7 -20.60 -5.68 5.36
C ALA A 7 -21.58 -6.38 4.40
N ALA A 8 -21.59 -5.95 3.14
CA ALA A 8 -22.41 -6.52 2.07
C ALA A 8 -21.84 -7.83 1.49
N ALA A 9 -20.58 -8.18 1.77
CA ALA A 9 -19.90 -9.34 1.22
C ALA A 9 -20.25 -10.60 2.03
N THR A 10 -21.26 -11.34 1.56
CA THR A 10 -21.66 -12.64 2.13
C THR A 10 -21.22 -13.78 1.21
N SER A 11 -21.05 -14.99 1.74
CA SER A 11 -20.68 -16.18 0.94
C SER A 11 -21.59 -16.39 -0.27
N ARG A 12 -22.90 -16.14 -0.13
CA ARG A 12 -23.87 -16.25 -1.22
C ARG A 12 -23.62 -15.22 -2.33
N ARG A 13 -23.37 -13.96 -1.97
CA ARG A 13 -23.08 -12.89 -2.94
C ARG A 13 -21.74 -13.12 -3.62
N ILE A 14 -20.71 -13.52 -2.86
CA ILE A 14 -19.40 -13.85 -3.40
C ILE A 14 -19.53 -15.00 -4.41
N ALA A 15 -20.21 -16.08 -4.03
CA ALA A 15 -20.45 -17.21 -4.93
C ALA A 15 -21.19 -16.79 -6.21
N GLY A 16 -22.23 -15.95 -6.07
CA GLY A 16 -22.96 -15.40 -7.21
C GLY A 16 -22.08 -14.60 -8.17
N ARG A 17 -21.19 -13.75 -7.66
CA ARG A 17 -20.25 -12.98 -8.50
C ARG A 17 -19.13 -13.83 -9.10
N ALA A 18 -18.67 -14.85 -8.37
CA ALA A 18 -17.64 -15.77 -8.83
C ALA A 18 -18.18 -16.86 -9.77
N GLY A 19 -19.49 -16.95 -9.99
CA GLY A 19 -20.10 -17.98 -10.84
C GLY A 19 -20.03 -19.39 -10.25
N VAL A 20 -19.87 -19.52 -8.93
CA VAL A 20 -19.75 -20.81 -8.23
C VAL A 20 -20.93 -21.08 -7.30
N ARG A 21 -21.07 -22.33 -6.86
CA ARG A 21 -22.07 -22.68 -5.84
C ARG A 21 -21.63 -22.16 -4.46
N PRO A 22 -22.53 -21.61 -3.62
CA PRO A 22 -22.18 -21.13 -2.29
C PRO A 22 -21.49 -22.17 -1.39
N ALA A 23 -21.85 -23.45 -1.55
CA ALA A 23 -21.20 -24.56 -0.85
C ALA A 23 -19.69 -24.65 -1.14
N LEU A 24 -19.25 -24.28 -2.35
CA LEU A 24 -17.85 -24.31 -2.72
C LEU A 24 -17.05 -23.21 -2.00
N VAL A 25 -17.65 -22.06 -1.74
CA VAL A 25 -17.02 -21.00 -0.95
C VAL A 25 -16.75 -21.49 0.47
N HIS A 26 -17.74 -22.13 1.10
CA HIS A 26 -17.58 -22.71 2.44
C HIS A 26 -16.64 -23.92 2.51
N TYR A 27 -16.50 -24.64 1.40
CA TYR A 27 -15.55 -25.74 1.30
C TYR A 27 -14.10 -25.25 1.40
N TYR A 28 -13.76 -24.13 0.73
CA TYR A 28 -12.42 -23.54 0.80
C TYR A 28 -12.22 -22.61 2.00
N PHE A 29 -13.27 -21.92 2.43
CA PHE A 29 -13.24 -20.94 3.50
C PHE A 29 -14.37 -21.24 4.50
N PRO A 30 -14.07 -21.97 5.60
CA PRO A 30 -15.08 -22.35 6.58
C PRO A 30 -15.85 -21.14 7.12
N THR A 31 -15.15 -20.02 7.33
CA THR A 31 -15.72 -18.75 7.76
C THR A 31 -15.44 -17.63 6.77
N MET A 32 -16.22 -16.54 6.85
CA MET A 32 -15.92 -15.31 6.12
C MET A 32 -14.57 -14.70 6.54
N ASP A 33 -14.15 -14.90 7.79
CA ASP A 33 -12.87 -14.42 8.31
C ASP A 33 -11.71 -15.12 7.61
N ASP A 34 -11.83 -16.43 7.38
CA ASP A 34 -10.84 -17.20 6.63
C ASP A 34 -10.70 -16.68 5.19
N LEU A 35 -11.84 -16.35 4.57
CA LEU A 35 -11.85 -15.74 3.23
C LEU A 35 -11.18 -14.37 3.24
N TYR A 36 -11.54 -13.49 4.18
CA TYR A 36 -10.93 -12.16 4.27
C TYR A 36 -9.42 -12.23 4.56
N LEU A 37 -8.99 -13.15 5.42
CA LEU A 37 -7.57 -13.39 5.69
C LEU A 37 -6.84 -13.87 4.44
N ALA A 38 -7.42 -14.80 3.69
CA ALA A 38 -6.83 -15.31 2.46
C ALA A 38 -6.65 -14.18 1.41
N VAL A 39 -7.69 -13.37 1.20
CA VAL A 39 -7.63 -12.22 0.28
C VAL A 39 -6.60 -11.19 0.75
N LEU A 40 -6.54 -10.92 2.06
CA LEU A 40 -5.56 -9.99 2.61
C LEU A 40 -4.13 -10.48 2.41
N ARG A 41 -3.86 -11.76 2.69
CA ARG A 41 -2.55 -12.40 2.52
C ARG A 41 -2.09 -12.40 1.08
N GLU A 42 -2.97 -12.81 0.17
CA GLU A 42 -2.67 -12.85 -1.26
C GLU A 42 -2.39 -11.44 -1.80
N GLY A 43 -3.21 -10.46 -1.39
CA GLY A 43 -3.01 -9.05 -1.73
C GLY A 43 -1.72 -8.47 -1.14
N ALA A 44 -1.40 -8.80 0.12
CA ALA A 44 -0.19 -8.38 0.80
C ALA A 44 1.06 -8.93 0.11
N GLU A 45 1.09 -10.22 -0.20
CA GLU A 45 2.24 -10.85 -0.85
C GLU A 45 2.43 -10.32 -2.28
N ALA A 46 1.35 -10.09 -3.02
CA ALA A 46 1.41 -9.46 -4.33
C ALA A 46 1.91 -8.00 -4.26
N ASN A 47 1.50 -7.24 -3.24
CA ASN A 47 2.00 -5.89 -3.00
C ASN A 47 3.48 -5.88 -2.63
N LEU A 48 3.93 -6.77 -1.75
CA LEU A 48 5.34 -6.87 -1.37
C LEU A 48 6.21 -7.32 -2.54
N ALA A 49 5.71 -8.23 -3.39
CA ALA A 49 6.39 -8.61 -4.62
C ALA A 49 6.58 -7.40 -5.55
N ARG A 50 5.51 -6.63 -5.82
CA ARG A 50 5.59 -5.39 -6.61
C ARG A 50 6.53 -4.37 -5.99
N GLN A 51 6.53 -4.24 -4.66
CA GLN A 51 7.42 -3.32 -3.95
C GLN A 51 8.89 -3.71 -4.17
N ARG A 52 9.24 -4.97 -3.93
CA ARG A 52 10.60 -5.49 -4.13
C ARG A 52 11.08 -5.28 -5.58
N GLU A 53 10.21 -5.58 -6.54
CA GLU A 53 10.54 -5.45 -7.96
C GLU A 53 10.76 -3.98 -8.37
N ALA A 54 9.91 -3.07 -7.88
CA ALA A 54 10.07 -1.65 -8.15
C ALA A 54 11.29 -1.04 -7.43
N LEU A 55 11.59 -1.48 -6.22
CA LEU A 55 12.78 -1.05 -5.46
C LEU A 55 14.09 -1.59 -6.04
N ALA A 56 14.05 -2.72 -6.75
CA ALA A 56 15.20 -3.24 -7.47
C ALA A 56 15.54 -2.44 -8.74
N THR A 57 14.67 -1.50 -9.15
CA THR A 57 15.01 -0.56 -10.24
C THR A 57 16.03 0.47 -9.75
N GLY A 58 16.82 1.05 -10.64
CA GLY A 58 17.80 2.10 -10.27
C GLY A 58 17.20 3.43 -9.81
N ARG A 59 15.95 3.43 -9.33
CA ARG A 59 15.15 4.60 -8.91
C ARG A 59 14.21 4.28 -7.72
N PRO A 60 14.75 3.75 -6.62
CA PRO A 60 13.96 3.32 -5.47
C PRO A 60 13.03 4.39 -4.89
N LEU A 61 13.42 5.66 -4.81
CA LEU A 61 12.60 6.74 -4.25
C LEU A 61 11.40 7.07 -5.13
N HIS A 62 11.57 7.14 -6.46
CA HIS A 62 10.43 7.28 -7.38
C HIS A 62 9.51 6.06 -7.33
N ALA A 63 10.06 4.86 -7.17
CA ALA A 63 9.27 3.65 -6.97
C ALA A 63 8.44 3.73 -5.69
N LEU A 64 9.04 4.10 -4.56
CA LEU A 64 8.34 4.28 -3.28
C LEU A 64 7.20 5.29 -3.37
N TRP A 65 7.45 6.47 -3.96
CA TRP A 65 6.43 7.49 -4.10
C TRP A 65 5.23 6.98 -4.90
N ARG A 66 5.45 6.34 -6.04
CA ARG A 66 4.37 5.80 -6.88
C ARG A 66 3.63 4.67 -6.20
N LEU A 67 4.33 3.73 -5.58
CA LEU A 67 3.68 2.59 -4.90
C LEU A 67 2.73 3.05 -3.80
N ASN A 68 3.10 4.09 -3.06
CA ASN A 68 2.25 4.62 -2.00
C ASN A 68 1.16 5.59 -2.50
N SER A 69 1.33 6.19 -3.69
CA SER A 69 0.37 7.13 -4.28
C SER A 69 -0.59 6.49 -5.29
N THR A 70 -0.46 5.18 -5.56
CA THR A 70 -1.27 4.45 -6.54
C THR A 70 -2.42 3.65 -5.91
N HIS A 71 -3.37 3.23 -6.75
CA HIS A 71 -4.60 2.52 -6.41
C HIS A 71 -4.44 1.46 -5.29
N GLY A 72 -5.34 1.48 -4.30
CA GLY A 72 -5.37 0.47 -3.24
C GLY A 72 -5.98 0.95 -1.93
N ALA A 73 -5.94 2.26 -1.66
CA ALA A 73 -6.45 2.83 -0.41
C ALA A 73 -7.90 2.46 -0.09
N ARG A 74 -8.79 2.42 -1.10
CA ARG A 74 -10.20 2.06 -0.86
C ARG A 74 -10.36 0.64 -0.32
N LEU A 75 -9.69 -0.34 -0.93
CA LEU A 75 -9.73 -1.72 -0.45
C LEU A 75 -9.03 -1.85 0.91
N PHE A 76 -7.90 -1.16 1.08
CA PHE A 76 -7.19 -1.14 2.34
C PHE A 76 -8.04 -0.54 3.47
N MET A 77 -8.80 0.54 3.22
CA MET A 77 -9.75 1.11 4.18
C MET A 77 -10.83 0.12 4.60
N GLU A 78 -11.38 -0.65 3.66
CA GLU A 78 -12.34 -1.72 3.99
C GLU A 78 -11.73 -2.76 4.94
N PHE A 79 -10.45 -3.11 4.74
CA PHE A 79 -9.73 -4.02 5.64
C PHE A 79 -9.43 -3.40 7.01
N ILE A 80 -9.12 -2.11 7.08
CA ILE A 80 -8.98 -1.39 8.35
C ILE A 80 -10.31 -1.36 9.11
N ALA A 81 -11.42 -1.10 8.41
CA ALA A 81 -12.75 -1.14 9.01
C ALA A 81 -13.08 -2.55 9.55
N LEU A 82 -12.75 -3.61 8.80
CA LEU A 82 -12.85 -5.00 9.25
C LEU A 82 -11.98 -5.27 10.51
N ALA A 83 -10.76 -4.75 10.55
CA ALA A 83 -9.79 -4.95 11.63
C ALA A 83 -10.23 -4.34 12.98
N ASN A 84 -11.16 -3.37 12.96
CA ASN A 84 -11.75 -2.82 14.18
C ASN A 84 -12.46 -3.89 15.01
N HIS A 85 -13.05 -4.89 14.36
CA HIS A 85 -13.81 -5.94 15.03
C HIS A 85 -13.19 -7.34 14.90
N ARG A 86 -12.07 -7.49 14.17
CA ARG A 86 -11.43 -8.79 13.88
C ARG A 86 -9.95 -8.78 14.20
N LYS A 87 -9.56 -9.46 15.29
CA LYS A 87 -8.18 -9.51 15.79
C LYS A 87 -7.21 -10.16 14.79
N ALA A 88 -7.61 -11.24 14.12
CA ALA A 88 -6.76 -11.92 13.14
C ALA A 88 -6.43 -11.01 11.95
N ILE A 89 -7.43 -10.31 11.40
CA ILE A 89 -7.24 -9.33 10.32
C ILE A 89 -6.33 -8.19 10.78
N ARG A 90 -6.52 -7.67 12.01
CA ARG A 90 -5.65 -6.65 12.58
C ARG A 90 -4.19 -7.10 12.64
N SER A 91 -3.94 -8.32 13.12
CA SER A 91 -2.59 -8.88 13.22
C SER A 91 -1.94 -9.00 11.85
N GLU A 92 -2.69 -9.46 10.85
CA GLU A 92 -2.21 -9.60 9.48
C GLU A 92 -1.87 -8.25 8.83
N ILE A 93 -2.70 -7.22 9.06
CA ILE A 93 -2.40 -5.85 8.60
C ILE A 93 -1.12 -5.31 9.25
N ALA A 94 -0.92 -5.57 10.55
CA ALA A 94 0.28 -5.14 11.27
C ALA A 94 1.54 -5.80 10.73
N ASP A 95 1.53 -7.14 10.55
CA ASP A 95 2.65 -7.89 9.96
C ASP A 95 3.00 -7.36 8.55
N TYR A 96 1.99 -7.17 7.70
CA TYR A 96 2.18 -6.60 6.37
C TYR A 96 2.78 -5.19 6.43
N ALA A 97 2.28 -4.32 7.32
CA ALA A 97 2.77 -2.95 7.46
C ALA A 97 4.23 -2.90 7.93
N GLU A 98 4.62 -3.74 8.89
CA GLU A 98 5.99 -3.85 9.36
C GLU A 98 6.95 -4.32 8.26
N ARG A 99 6.56 -5.36 7.51
CA ARG A 99 7.35 -5.86 6.37
C ARG A 99 7.49 -4.81 5.26
N PHE A 100 6.42 -4.09 4.96
CA PHE A 100 6.43 -3.03 3.96
C PHE A 100 7.35 -1.89 4.39
N ALA A 101 7.21 -1.39 5.63
CA ALA A 101 8.01 -0.30 6.17
C ALA A 101 9.52 -0.64 6.23
N ALA A 102 9.87 -1.86 6.63
CA ALA A 102 11.27 -2.31 6.65
C ALA A 102 11.92 -2.27 5.24
N ALA A 103 11.16 -2.61 4.20
CA ALA A 103 11.64 -2.51 2.82
C ALA A 103 11.79 -1.05 2.35
N GLU A 104 10.88 -0.14 2.76
CA GLU A 104 11.01 1.28 2.45
C GLU A 104 12.22 1.91 3.14
N GLU A 105 12.42 1.61 4.43
CA GLU A 105 13.56 2.08 5.20
C GLU A 105 14.88 1.64 4.57
N ALA A 106 15.00 0.35 4.20
CA ALA A 106 16.20 -0.16 3.56
C ALA A 106 16.51 0.55 2.23
N ALA A 107 15.49 0.82 1.41
CA ALA A 107 15.65 1.53 0.15
C ALA A 107 16.06 3.00 0.34
N VAL A 108 15.45 3.68 1.31
CA VAL A 108 15.81 5.06 1.68
C VAL A 108 17.24 5.11 2.21
N ALA A 109 17.60 4.21 3.13
CA ALA A 109 18.95 4.13 3.69
C ALA A 109 20.02 3.90 2.62
N ALA A 110 19.77 2.97 1.68
CA ALA A 110 20.68 2.71 0.57
C ALA A 110 20.87 3.95 -0.33
N THR A 111 19.79 4.67 -0.63
CA THR A 111 19.86 5.89 -1.44
C THR A 111 20.62 7.00 -0.71
N MET A 112 20.34 7.19 0.57
CA MET A 112 21.02 8.18 1.40
C MET A 112 22.53 7.94 1.49
N ALA A 113 22.94 6.68 1.64
CA ALA A 113 24.35 6.30 1.62
C ALA A 113 25.02 6.58 0.26
N ALA A 114 24.32 6.39 -0.86
CA ALA A 114 24.83 6.68 -2.19
C ALA A 114 25.01 8.17 -2.50
N HIS A 115 24.37 9.06 -1.71
CA HIS A 115 24.40 10.51 -1.87
C HIS A 115 25.08 11.24 -0.70
N ASP A 116 25.80 10.53 0.16
CA ASP A 116 26.49 11.07 1.34
C ASP A 116 25.57 11.91 2.27
N ILE A 117 24.31 11.50 2.41
CA ILE A 117 23.35 12.17 3.31
C ILE A 117 23.64 11.75 4.76
N ASN A 118 23.69 12.72 5.67
CA ASN A 118 23.86 12.48 7.09
C ASN A 118 22.64 11.73 7.68
N THR A 119 22.78 10.44 7.95
CA THR A 119 21.71 9.60 8.53
C THR A 119 21.43 9.88 10.00
N GLU A 120 22.30 10.60 10.72
CA GLU A 120 22.01 11.04 12.09
C GLU A 120 21.06 12.24 12.10
N GLU A 121 21.24 13.17 11.15
CA GLU A 121 20.37 14.33 10.98
C GLU A 121 19.05 13.95 10.28
N TYR A 122 19.11 12.98 9.36
CA TYR A 122 17.97 12.49 8.59
C TYR A 122 17.81 10.96 8.75
N PRO A 123 17.30 10.46 9.89
CA PRO A 123 17.18 9.01 10.09
C PRO A 123 16.33 8.35 8.98
N PRO A 124 16.82 7.28 8.29
CA PRO A 124 16.11 6.65 7.18
C PRO A 124 14.68 6.21 7.52
N VAL A 125 14.47 5.67 8.73
CA VAL A 125 13.15 5.28 9.24
C VAL A 125 12.18 6.46 9.35
N VAL A 126 12.67 7.65 9.72
CA VAL A 126 11.85 8.86 9.81
C VAL A 126 11.52 9.34 8.41
N MET A 127 12.51 9.38 7.52
CA MET A 127 12.33 9.84 6.15
C MET A 127 11.39 8.93 5.35
N SER A 128 11.52 7.61 5.47
CA SER A 128 10.62 6.65 4.83
C SER A 128 9.19 6.82 5.35
N MET A 129 9.01 6.95 6.67
CA MET A 129 7.69 7.15 7.27
C MET A 129 7.02 8.44 6.82
N ILE A 130 7.77 9.54 6.68
CA ILE A 130 7.23 10.82 6.16
C ILE A 130 6.72 10.63 4.72
N VAL A 131 7.53 10.03 3.85
CA VAL A 131 7.18 9.84 2.44
C VAL A 131 5.97 8.92 2.29
N SER A 132 5.95 7.78 2.98
CA SER A 132 4.85 6.82 2.88
C SER A 132 3.55 7.35 3.49
N SER A 133 3.63 8.06 4.63
CA SER A 133 2.47 8.69 5.26
C SER A 133 1.87 9.78 4.37
N LEU A 134 2.72 10.61 3.74
CA LEU A 134 2.27 11.68 2.85
C LEU A 134 1.57 11.13 1.61
N ALA A 135 2.20 10.16 0.94
CA ALA A 135 1.61 9.54 -0.24
C ALA A 135 0.26 8.85 0.08
N ARG A 136 0.17 8.19 1.24
CA ARG A 136 -1.05 7.53 1.70
C ARG A 136 -2.16 8.52 2.05
N ILE A 137 -1.87 9.62 2.74
CA ILE A 137 -2.92 10.61 3.06
C ILE A 137 -3.45 11.30 1.81
N LEU A 138 -2.60 11.63 0.84
CA LEU A 138 -3.04 12.19 -0.45
C LEU A 138 -4.00 11.24 -1.18
N LEU A 139 -3.69 9.94 -1.18
CA LEU A 139 -4.54 8.94 -1.80
C LEU A 139 -5.91 8.80 -1.09
N LEU A 140 -5.93 8.90 0.24
CA LEU A 140 -7.18 8.92 1.03
C LEU A 140 -8.01 10.17 0.74
N GLU A 141 -7.38 11.34 0.75
CA GLU A 141 -8.02 12.62 0.48
C GLU A 141 -8.62 12.66 -0.94
N ARG A 142 -7.90 12.19 -1.96
CA ARG A 142 -8.41 12.05 -3.34
C ARG A 142 -9.67 11.18 -3.38
N GLY A 143 -9.69 10.09 -2.61
CA GLY A 143 -10.85 9.21 -2.48
C GLY A 143 -12.08 9.88 -1.86
N LEU A 144 -11.89 10.95 -1.08
CA LEU A 144 -12.94 11.75 -0.46
C LEU A 144 -13.28 13.03 -1.26
N GLY A 145 -12.63 13.25 -2.41
CA GLY A 145 -12.78 14.47 -3.20
C GLY A 145 -12.06 15.70 -2.61
N ILE A 146 -11.18 15.49 -1.63
CA ILE A 146 -10.30 16.53 -1.08
C ILE A 146 -9.07 16.61 -1.98
N THR A 147 -8.80 17.79 -2.55
CA THR A 147 -7.72 17.98 -3.53
C THR A 147 -6.80 19.16 -3.23
N ARG A 148 -7.13 19.98 -2.22
CA ARG A 148 -6.38 21.20 -1.91
C ARG A 148 -4.94 20.86 -1.52
N GLY A 149 -3.96 21.49 -2.17
CA GLY A 149 -2.54 21.31 -1.85
C GLY A 149 -1.90 20.08 -2.50
N HIS A 150 -2.66 19.22 -3.18
CA HIS A 150 -2.16 17.95 -3.71
C HIS A 150 -1.15 18.18 -4.85
N ASP A 151 -1.48 19.09 -5.76
CA ASP A 151 -0.62 19.40 -6.90
C ASP A 151 0.68 20.07 -6.43
N GLU A 152 0.59 20.95 -5.42
CA GLU A 152 1.75 21.60 -4.82
C GLU A 152 2.67 20.61 -4.11
N VAL A 153 2.09 19.66 -3.36
CA VAL A 153 2.85 18.58 -2.70
C VAL A 153 3.49 17.67 -3.73
N GLU A 154 2.75 17.25 -4.75
CA GLU A 154 3.27 16.39 -5.80
C GLU A 154 4.42 17.07 -6.56
N ALA A 155 4.26 18.34 -6.93
CA ALA A 155 5.32 19.12 -7.56
C ALA A 155 6.54 19.30 -6.63
N PHE A 156 6.32 19.52 -5.33
CA PHE A 156 7.39 19.63 -4.35
C PHE A 156 8.19 18.33 -4.23
N ILE A 157 7.50 17.20 -4.07
CA ILE A 157 8.15 15.89 -3.94
C ILE A 157 8.90 15.53 -5.22
N GLN A 158 8.31 15.72 -6.40
CA GLN A 158 8.98 15.43 -7.67
C GLN A 158 10.30 16.21 -7.83
N ARG A 159 10.34 17.50 -7.42
CA ARG A 159 11.58 18.29 -7.44
C ARG A 159 12.67 17.71 -6.54
N TYR A 160 12.30 17.21 -5.36
CA TYR A 160 13.26 16.62 -4.43
C TYR A 160 13.71 15.23 -4.88
N LEU A 161 12.79 14.40 -5.39
CA LEU A 161 13.14 13.11 -5.98
C LEU A 161 14.12 13.27 -7.14
N ALA A 162 13.88 14.24 -8.03
CA ALA A 162 14.77 14.56 -9.16
C ALA A 162 16.19 15.00 -8.75
N ARG A 163 16.41 15.39 -7.49
CA ARG A 163 17.72 15.76 -6.95
C ARG A 163 18.55 14.54 -6.56
N PHE A 164 17.91 13.45 -6.16
CA PHE A 164 18.56 12.22 -5.71
C PHE A 164 18.55 11.15 -6.80
N GLU A 165 17.51 11.11 -7.62
CA GLU A 165 17.40 10.17 -8.73
C GLU A 165 17.09 10.93 -10.01
N PRO A 166 17.52 10.46 -11.18
CA PRO A 166 17.06 11.06 -12.42
C PRO A 166 15.52 11.03 -12.51
N ALA A 167 14.89 11.84 -13.37
CA ALA A 167 13.43 11.83 -13.60
C ALA A 167 12.95 10.69 -14.54
N TRP A 168 11.82 10.02 -14.23
CA TRP A 168 11.28 8.89 -15.02
C TRP A 168 11.16 9.25 -16.52
N PRO A 169 11.64 8.43 -17.49
CA PRO A 169 11.37 8.69 -18.90
C PRO A 169 9.86 8.64 -19.07
N THR A 170 9.27 9.74 -19.52
CA THR A 170 7.85 9.76 -19.89
C THR A 170 7.64 8.64 -20.92
N PRO A 171 6.68 7.72 -20.72
CA PRO A 171 6.35 6.78 -21.78
C PRO A 171 5.97 7.59 -23.02
N GLU A 172 6.61 7.30 -24.15
CA GLU A 172 6.22 7.84 -25.47
C GLU A 172 4.76 7.47 -25.81
#